data_AF-D9R637-F1
#
_entry.id   AF-D9R637-F1
#
_cell.length_a   1.000
_cell.length_b   1.000
_cell.length_c   1.000
_cell.angle_alpha   90.00
_cell.angle_beta   90.00
_cell.angle_gamma   90.00
#
_symmetry.space_group_name_H-M   'P 1'
#
loop_
_entity.id
_entity.type
_entity.pdbx_description
1 polymer ?
#
loop_
_entity_poly.entity_id
_entity_poly.type
_entity_poly.pdbx_seq_one_letter_code
_entity_poly.pdbx_strand_id
1 'polypeptide(L)'
;MKDVIRVGRISSINPETGSVRVYYPDKDSTTSELPLFHFHREFKLPKVNDQVIVLHLSNDTSSGVVLGGFWHEIDQPPKQAEYRKDLEDGSYEMLQNGNFLIHSPQISLRGEAGTVTLSEILEMKSRLETLERRLEE
;
A
#
# COMPACT_ATOMS: atom_id res chain seq x y z
N MET A 1 -24.28 17.84 -16.51
CA MET A 1 -24.09 17.02 -15.30
C MET A 1 -22.79 17.52 -14.67
N LYS A 2 -22.79 18.03 -13.42
CA LYS A 2 -21.53 18.38 -12.75
C LYS A 2 -20.77 17.06 -12.54
N ASP A 3 -19.51 16.99 -12.94
CA ASP A 3 -18.73 15.75 -12.86
C ASP A 3 -18.40 15.42 -11.40
N VAL A 4 -19.29 14.65 -10.75
CA VAL A 4 -19.14 14.22 -9.36
C VAL A 4 -17.98 13.22 -9.20
N ILE A 5 -17.61 12.51 -10.28
CA ILE A 5 -16.55 11.50 -10.28
C ILE A 5 -15.65 11.73 -11.48
N ARG A 6 -14.32 11.79 -11.25
CA ARG A 6 -13.33 12.01 -12.31
C ARG A 6 -12.11 11.11 -12.13
N VAL A 7 -11.48 10.76 -13.25
CA VAL A 7 -10.20 10.05 -13.29
C VAL A 7 -9.12 11.06 -13.69
N GLY A 8 -8.02 11.09 -12.93
CA GLY A 8 -6.89 11.98 -13.20
C GLY A 8 -5.57 11.33 -12.83
N ARG A 9 -4.49 12.10 -12.88
CA ARG A 9 -3.15 11.68 -12.50
C ARG A 9 -2.62 12.52 -11.37
N ILE A 10 -1.90 11.93 -10.42
CA ILE A 10 -1.24 12.69 -9.35
C ILE A 10 -0.21 13.64 -9.96
N SER A 11 -0.37 14.94 -9.71
CA SER A 11 0.57 15.98 -10.14
C SER A 11 1.61 16.28 -9.07
N SER A 12 1.18 16.35 -7.80
CA SER A 12 2.06 16.59 -6.66
C SER A 12 1.47 16.01 -5.38
N ILE A 13 2.34 15.73 -4.40
CA ILE A 13 1.97 15.16 -3.10
C ILE A 13 2.50 16.08 -2.00
N ASN A 14 1.69 16.30 -0.97
CA ASN A 14 2.09 16.96 0.26
C ASN A 14 2.10 15.90 1.40
N PRO A 15 3.28 15.33 1.74
CA PRO A 15 3.37 14.27 2.74
C PRO A 15 3.00 14.73 4.16
N GLU A 16 3.18 16.02 4.48
CA GLU A 16 2.93 16.55 5.82
C GLU A 16 1.43 16.59 6.14
N THR A 17 0.61 16.91 5.14
CA THR A 17 -0.85 17.06 5.29
C THR A 17 -1.63 15.86 4.76
N GLY A 18 -0.99 14.95 4.02
CA GLY A 18 -1.66 13.84 3.34
C GLY A 18 -2.58 14.30 2.20
N SER A 19 -2.28 15.47 1.62
CA SER A 19 -3.01 16.02 0.47
C SER A 19 -2.26 15.80 -0.84
N VAL A 20 -3.00 15.82 -1.95
CA VAL A 20 -2.44 15.66 -3.30
C VAL A 20 -3.10 16.65 -4.26
N ARG A 21 -2.40 16.96 -5.36
CA ARG A 21 -3.00 17.64 -6.52
C ARG A 21 -3.16 16.65 -7.65
N VAL A 22 -4.26 16.76 -8.39
CA VAL A 22 -4.60 15.86 -9.49
C VAL A 22 -4.67 16.67 -10.79
N TYR A 23 -3.94 16.22 -11.80
CA TYR A 23 -4.05 16.72 -13.17
C TYR A 23 -5.13 15.95 -13.92
N TYR A 24 -5.99 16.69 -14.60
CA TYR A 24 -7.07 16.19 -15.45
C TYR A 24 -6.72 16.45 -16.92
N PRO A 25 -6.29 15.42 -17.68
CA PRO A 25 -5.92 15.59 -19.09
C PRO A 25 -7.07 16.08 -19.97
N ASP A 26 -8.32 15.74 -19.63
CA ASP A 26 -9.51 16.16 -20.38
C ASP A 26 -9.81 17.66 -20.26
N LYS A 27 -9.32 18.30 -19.20
CA LYS A 27 -9.54 19.73 -18.90
C LYS A 27 -8.27 20.57 -18.99
N ASP A 28 -7.12 19.93 -19.22
CA ASP A 28 -5.80 20.53 -19.11
C ASP A 28 -5.64 21.39 -17.84
N SER A 29 -6.09 20.84 -16.71
CA SER A 29 -6.18 21.58 -15.44
C SER A 29 -5.72 20.73 -14.27
N THR A 30 -5.11 21.38 -13.28
CA THR A 30 -4.70 20.75 -12.02
C THR A 30 -5.57 21.26 -10.88
N THR A 31 -5.99 20.36 -9.99
CA THR A 31 -6.79 20.71 -8.82
C THR A 31 -6.01 21.55 -7.80
N SER A 32 -6.74 22.20 -6.90
CA SER A 32 -6.23 22.53 -5.57
C SER A 32 -5.82 21.27 -4.81
N GLU A 33 -5.20 21.43 -3.64
CA GLU A 33 -4.91 20.30 -2.77
C GLU A 33 -6.19 19.62 -2.31
N LEU A 34 -6.25 18.31 -2.49
CA LEU A 34 -7.35 17.44 -2.09
C LEU A 34 -6.84 16.40 -1.09
N PRO A 35 -7.61 16.09 -0.03
CA PRO A 35 -7.25 15.03 0.90
C PRO A 35 -7.29 13.65 0.23
N LEU A 36 -6.37 12.78 0.64
CA LEU A 36 -6.43 11.35 0.33
C LEU A 36 -7.51 10.66 1.19
N PHE A 37 -8.17 9.67 0.61
CA PHE A 37 -9.06 8.79 1.34
C PHE A 37 -8.27 7.96 2.33
N HIS A 38 -8.65 8.07 3.59
CA HIS A 38 -7.99 7.43 4.70
C HIS A 38 -8.73 6.14 5.07
N PHE A 39 -8.40 5.04 4.40
CA PHE A 39 -9.02 3.74 4.63
C PHE A 39 -8.58 3.16 5.99
N HIS A 40 -9.42 3.29 7.03
CA HIS A 40 -9.18 2.75 8.38
C HIS A 40 -7.81 3.09 8.99
N ARG A 41 -7.31 4.29 8.74
CA ARG A 41 -5.98 4.74 9.16
C ARG A 41 -4.77 4.16 8.44
N GLU A 42 -4.97 3.57 7.27
CA GLU A 42 -3.87 3.25 6.39
C GLU A 42 -3.24 4.53 5.81
N PHE A 43 -1.91 4.61 5.90
CA PHE A 43 -1.11 5.67 5.31
C PHE A 43 -0.24 5.10 4.21
N LYS A 44 -0.68 5.29 2.97
CA LYS A 44 0.07 4.95 1.76
C LYS A 44 -0.13 6.08 0.76
N LEU A 45 0.94 6.83 0.49
CA LEU A 45 0.91 7.91 -0.47
C LEU A 45 0.98 7.31 -1.88
N PRO A 46 0.19 7.82 -2.85
CA PRO A 46 0.39 7.48 -4.24
C PRO A 46 1.69 8.12 -4.76
N LYS A 47 2.11 7.76 -5.97
CA LYS A 47 3.28 8.34 -6.65
C LYS A 47 2.84 9.37 -7.67
N VAL A 48 3.74 10.30 -8.01
CA VAL A 48 3.51 11.25 -9.10
C VAL A 48 3.26 10.47 -10.38
N ASN A 49 2.26 10.91 -11.15
CA ASN A 49 1.70 10.28 -12.34
C ASN A 49 0.77 9.08 -12.10
N ASP A 50 0.56 8.62 -10.86
CA ASP A 50 -0.40 7.55 -10.60
C ASP A 50 -1.81 7.96 -11.02
N GLN A 51 -2.50 7.05 -11.70
CA GLN A 51 -3.88 7.25 -12.10
C GLN A 51 -4.80 7.03 -10.91
N VAL A 52 -5.67 8.00 -10.62
CA VAL A 52 -6.53 7.99 -9.43
C VAL A 52 -7.96 8.38 -9.74
N ILE A 53 -8.89 7.91 -8.91
CA ILE A 53 -10.29 8.38 -8.91
C ILE A 53 -10.43 9.49 -7.88
N VAL A 54 -11.10 10.57 -8.30
CA VAL A 54 -11.45 11.70 -7.46
C VAL A 54 -12.97 11.81 -7.37
N LEU A 55 -13.47 11.84 -6.14
CA LEU A 55 -14.87 12.14 -5.82
C LEU A 55 -15.00 13.61 -5.46
N HIS A 56 -15.68 14.37 -6.31
CA HIS A 56 -15.99 15.78 -6.08
C HIS A 56 -17.30 15.92 -5.30
N LEU A 57 -17.33 16.83 -4.33
CA LEU A 57 -18.56 17.12 -3.59
C LEU A 57 -19.51 17.95 -4.47
N SER A 58 -20.80 17.62 -4.45
CA SER A 58 -21.82 18.22 -5.33
C SER A 58 -21.98 19.73 -5.15
N ASN A 59 -21.60 20.24 -3.99
CA ASN A 59 -21.67 21.64 -3.61
C ASN A 59 -20.54 22.49 -4.22
N ASP A 60 -19.35 21.91 -4.47
CA ASP A 60 -18.21 22.62 -5.06
C ASP A 60 -17.22 21.66 -5.74
N THR A 61 -16.80 22.00 -6.95
CA THR A 61 -15.76 21.29 -7.71
C THR A 61 -14.35 21.50 -7.17
N SER A 62 -14.16 22.42 -6.21
CA SER A 62 -12.88 22.65 -5.53
C SER A 62 -12.67 21.72 -4.32
N SER A 63 -13.74 21.03 -3.90
CA SER A 63 -13.75 20.15 -2.73
C SER A 63 -14.01 18.70 -3.16
N GLY A 64 -13.15 17.79 -2.70
CA GLY A 64 -13.26 16.38 -3.04
C GLY A 64 -12.31 15.50 -2.25
N VAL A 65 -12.40 14.21 -2.46
CA VAL A 65 -11.54 13.20 -1.84
C VAL A 65 -10.97 12.31 -2.93
N VAL A 66 -9.66 12.05 -2.87
CA VAL A 66 -8.98 11.13 -3.77
C VAL A 66 -9.04 9.72 -3.19
N LEU A 67 -9.78 8.81 -3.84
CA LEU A 67 -9.96 7.43 -3.37
C LEU A 67 -8.70 6.56 -3.52
N GLY A 68 -7.82 6.91 -4.46
CA GLY A 68 -6.60 6.18 -4.76
C GLY A 68 -6.59 5.58 -6.17
N GLY A 69 -5.59 4.72 -6.40
CA GLY A 69 -5.39 4.02 -7.66
C GLY A 69 -6.35 2.86 -7.87
N PHE A 70 -6.48 2.44 -9.13
CA PHE A 70 -7.28 1.29 -9.52
C PHE A 70 -6.58 0.52 -10.62
N TRP A 71 -6.85 -0.78 -10.69
CA TRP A 71 -6.27 -1.64 -11.71
C TRP A 71 -6.74 -1.24 -13.10
N HIS A 72 -5.81 -1.27 -14.04
CA HIS A 72 -6.04 -0.92 -15.44
C HIS A 72 -5.16 -1.79 -16.35
N GLU A 73 -5.18 -1.55 -17.66
CA GLU A 73 -4.54 -2.46 -18.63
C GLU A 73 -3.02 -2.64 -18.42
N ILE A 74 -2.35 -1.59 -17.93
CA ILE A 74 -0.91 -1.56 -17.66
C ILE A 74 -0.61 -2.09 -16.25
N ASP A 75 -1.37 -1.66 -15.24
CA ASP A 75 -1.25 -2.11 -13.85
C ASP A 75 -2.36 -3.12 -13.53
N GLN A 76 -2.06 -4.39 -13.83
CA GLN A 76 -3.01 -5.49 -13.66
C GLN A 76 -2.99 -6.02 -12.23
N PRO A 77 -4.13 -6.53 -11.72
CA PRO A 77 -4.14 -7.18 -10.42
C PRO A 77 -3.20 -8.40 -10.41
N PRO A 78 -2.64 -8.74 -9.23
CA PRO A 78 -1.76 -9.89 -9.08
C PRO A 78 -2.46 -11.18 -9.51
N LYS A 79 -1.77 -12.01 -10.30
CA LYS A 79 -2.27 -13.31 -10.74
C LYS A 79 -2.03 -14.34 -9.63
N GLN A 80 -3.01 -15.23 -9.41
CA GLN A 80 -2.88 -16.42 -8.54
C GLN A 80 -2.86 -16.17 -7.02
N ALA A 81 -3.25 -14.98 -6.54
CA ALA A 81 -3.45 -14.73 -5.11
C ALA A 81 -4.94 -14.68 -4.77
N GLU A 82 -5.35 -15.31 -3.67
CA GLU A 82 -6.70 -15.16 -3.11
C GLU A 82 -6.84 -13.79 -2.43
N TYR A 83 -5.74 -13.32 -1.84
CA TYR A 83 -5.58 -11.98 -1.28
C TYR A 83 -4.12 -11.55 -1.48
N ARG A 84 -3.89 -10.29 -1.85
CA ARG A 84 -2.55 -9.70 -1.83
C ARG A 84 -2.62 -8.21 -1.53
N LYS A 85 -1.75 -7.76 -0.63
CA LYS A 85 -1.53 -6.34 -0.30
C LYS A 85 -0.05 -6.01 -0.43
N ASP A 86 0.28 -5.21 -1.45
CA ASP A 86 1.66 -4.76 -1.68
C ASP A 86 1.98 -3.52 -0.82
N LEU A 87 3.07 -3.61 -0.06
CA LEU A 87 3.58 -2.60 0.88
C LEU A 87 4.79 -1.83 0.31
N GLU A 88 5.09 -2.04 -0.98
CA GLU A 88 6.28 -1.52 -1.69
C GLU A 88 7.60 -2.24 -1.35
N ASP A 89 8.64 -1.97 -2.15
CA ASP A 89 10.00 -2.51 -1.97
C ASP A 89 10.08 -4.04 -1.80
N GLY A 90 9.23 -4.76 -2.52
CA GLY A 90 9.15 -6.23 -2.46
C GLY A 90 8.47 -6.76 -1.18
N SER A 91 7.89 -5.89 -0.37
CA SER A 91 7.15 -6.24 0.83
C SER A 91 5.67 -6.43 0.51
N TYR A 92 5.09 -7.52 0.98
CA TYR A 92 3.68 -7.83 0.74
C TYR A 92 3.11 -8.83 1.75
N GLU A 93 1.79 -8.79 1.91
CA GLU A 93 0.98 -9.82 2.54
C GLU A 93 0.22 -10.58 1.45
N MET A 94 0.16 -11.90 1.50
CA MET A 94 -0.50 -12.72 0.49
C MET A 94 -1.17 -13.94 1.09
N LEU A 95 -2.40 -14.26 0.66
CA LEU A 95 -3.06 -15.54 0.88
C LEU A 95 -3.05 -16.34 -0.42
N GLN A 96 -2.49 -17.55 -0.37
CA GLN A 96 -2.46 -18.46 -1.51
C GLN A 96 -2.55 -19.90 -1.03
N ASN A 97 -3.54 -20.66 -1.52
CA ASN A 97 -3.78 -22.06 -1.17
C ASN A 97 -3.94 -22.26 0.35
N GLY A 98 -4.62 -21.33 1.03
CA GLY A 98 -4.79 -21.34 2.49
C GLY A 98 -3.54 -20.98 3.30
N ASN A 99 -2.40 -20.66 2.65
CA ASN A 99 -1.19 -20.21 3.32
C ASN A 99 -1.13 -18.68 3.35
N PHE A 100 -1.05 -18.10 4.56
CA PHE A 100 -0.86 -16.66 4.75
C PHE A 100 0.63 -16.33 4.85
N LEU A 101 1.15 -15.61 3.87
CA LEU A 101 2.55 -15.24 3.72
C LEU A 101 2.74 -13.76 4.00
N ILE A 102 3.71 -13.45 4.86
CA ILE A 102 4.28 -12.11 5.03
C ILE A 102 5.70 -12.15 4.46
N HIS A 103 5.97 -11.33 3.46
CA HIS A 103 7.28 -11.25 2.82
C HIS A 103 7.80 -9.81 2.88
N SER A 104 9.09 -9.66 3.20
CA SER A 104 9.84 -8.40 3.17
C SER A 104 11.34 -8.73 3.19
N PRO A 105 12.22 -7.88 2.63
CA PRO A 105 13.67 -8.03 2.78
C PRO A 105 14.13 -8.16 4.24
N GLN A 106 13.44 -7.49 5.18
CA GLN A 106 13.62 -7.66 6.62
C GLN A 106 12.29 -7.61 7.35
N ILE A 107 12.11 -8.51 8.33
CA ILE A 107 10.92 -8.58 9.17
C ILE A 107 11.37 -8.48 10.63
N SER A 108 10.79 -7.53 11.36
CA SER A 108 10.99 -7.35 12.80
C SER A 108 9.64 -7.38 13.53
N LEU A 109 9.60 -8.08 14.65
CA LEU A 109 8.48 -8.16 15.57
C LEU A 109 8.87 -7.41 16.84
N ARG A 110 8.11 -6.38 17.20
CA ARG A 110 8.42 -5.50 18.34
C ARG A 110 7.23 -5.42 19.28
N GLY A 111 7.51 -5.55 20.57
CA GLY A 111 6.59 -5.28 21.66
C GLY A 111 7.30 -4.59 22.82
N GLU A 112 6.58 -4.34 23.91
CA GLU A 112 7.15 -3.72 25.11
C GLU A 112 8.28 -4.56 25.74
N ALA A 113 8.17 -5.89 25.63
CA ALA A 113 9.15 -6.84 26.16
C ALA A 113 10.45 -6.94 25.34
N GLY A 114 10.46 -6.45 24.10
CA GLY A 114 11.64 -6.54 23.24
C GLY A 114 11.34 -6.55 21.74
N THR A 115 12.39 -6.77 20.97
CA THR A 115 12.32 -6.91 19.51
C THR A 115 13.01 -8.20 19.10
N VAL A 116 12.48 -8.88 18.09
CA VAL A 116 13.11 -10.03 17.43
C VAL A 116 12.93 -9.91 15.93
N THR A 117 13.93 -10.29 15.17
CA THR A 117 13.92 -10.33 13.71
C THR A 117 13.71 -11.75 13.20
N LEU A 118 13.18 -11.88 11.98
CA LEU A 118 13.07 -13.20 11.34
C LEU A 118 14.44 -13.89 11.23
N SER A 119 15.52 -13.15 10.98
CA SER A 119 16.88 -13.68 10.94
C SER A 119 17.30 -14.32 12.27
N GLU A 120 17.03 -13.65 13.40
CA GLU A 120 17.32 -14.19 14.73
C GLU A 120 16.48 -15.45 15.02
N ILE A 121 15.20 -15.47 14.64
CA ILE A 121 14.33 -16.66 14.79
C ILE A 121 14.88 -17.83 13.98
N LEU A 122 15.32 -17.59 12.74
CA LEU A 122 15.92 -18.63 11.89
C LEU A 122 17.24 -19.15 12.44
N GLU A 123 18.08 -18.28 13.00
CA GLU A 123 19.32 -18.69 13.67
C GLU A 123 19.01 -19.55 14.92
N MET A 124 18.05 -19.13 15.74
CA MET A 124 17.60 -19.90 16.91
C MET A 124 17.09 -21.29 16.50
N LYS A 125 16.29 -21.37 15.42
CA LYS A 125 15.81 -22.65 14.86
C LYS A 125 16.97 -23.55 14.45
N SER A 126 17.95 -23.02 13.69
CA SER A 126 19.12 -23.78 13.24
C SER A 126 19.97 -24.31 14.40
N ARG A 127 20.13 -23.50 15.46
CA ARG A 127 20.83 -23.91 16.68
C ARG A 127 20.10 -25.05 17.40
N LEU A 128 18.77 -24.99 17.49
CA LEU A 128 17.96 -26.04 18.12
C LEU A 128 18.06 -27.36 17.33
N GLU A 129 17.90 -27.33 16.01
CA GLU A 129 18.03 -28.52 15.14
C GLU A 129 19.42 -29.17 15.30
N THR A 130 20.47 -28.36 15.48
CA THR A 130 21.83 -28.86 15.71
C THR A 130 21.98 -29.55 17.07
N LEU A 131 21.30 -29.03 18.11
CA LEU A 131 21.33 -29.62 19.45
C LEU A 131 20.54 -30.93 19.51
N GLU A 132 19.36 -30.98 18.88
CA GLU A 132 18.53 -32.19 18.82
C GLU A 132 19.29 -33.35 18.16
N ARG A 133 19.97 -33.09 17.03
CA ARG A 133 20.80 -34.11 16.36
C ARG A 133 21.92 -34.65 17.25
N ARG A 134 22.51 -33.82 18.11
CA ARG A 134 23.59 -34.23 19.03
C ARG A 134 23.11 -35.05 20.23
N LEU A 135 21.82 -35.00 20.54
CA LEU A 135 21.21 -35.79 21.62
C LEU A 135 20.76 -37.18 21.14
N GLU A 136 20.59 -37.34 19.82
CA GLU A 136 20.24 -38.60 19.18
C GLU A 136 21.45 -39.48 18.83
N GLU A 137 22.67 -38.92 18.89
CA GLU A 137 23.97 -39.59 18.72
C GLU A 137 24.54 -40.11 20.06
#